data_AF-A0A838SMP4-F1
#
_entry.id   AF-A0A838SMP4-F1
#
_cell.length_a   1.000
_cell.length_b   1.000
_cell.length_c   1.000
_cell.angle_alpha   90.00
_cell.angle_beta   90.00
_cell.angle_gamma   90.00
#
_symmetry.space_group_name_H-M   'P 1'
#
loop_
_entity.id
_entity.type
_entity.pdbx_description
1 polymer ?
#
loop_
_entity_poly.entity_id
_entity_poly.type
_entity_poly.pdbx_seq_one_letter_code
_entity_poly.pdbx_strand_id
1 'polypeptide(L)'
;MLQPADLGLVRRDPAVPGLGFVFDVDALLELMEPRLPANGQRPTGGRITYLRYKPGTSIVAGYLLETAAGPLSAYVKAWSPVAVGKLDKVARYGRGDPFGWGAVVDEPHLVALVADTSDRALPAVRDVRRHPERFLPPGLADHPVRTLRYNPERRWVGVAGAQHRPAVLVKVHPPGSVAPVLRASRALAGAGLPVPGIVSTRVRRGVVASAWVEGATLHSGPVSPQQLAATGSLLARMHAVPPFRDVAGPDLLAELATAVAAVASVLPESAESAASVARRAAAALAALPLQRCVV
;
A
#
# COMPACT_ATOMS: atom_id res chain seq x y z
N MET A 1 7.45 -21.59 0.62
CA MET A 1 7.90 -22.26 -0.63
C MET A 1 7.76 -21.36 -1.87
N LEU A 2 8.90 -21.05 -2.49
CA LEU A 2 9.02 -20.31 -3.76
C LEU A 2 8.33 -21.01 -4.95
N GLN A 3 7.61 -20.24 -5.77
CA GLN A 3 7.09 -20.73 -7.05
C GLN A 3 8.16 -20.66 -8.16
N PRO A 4 8.03 -21.43 -9.26
CA PRO A 4 8.98 -21.38 -10.38
C PRO A 4 9.20 -19.97 -10.96
N ALA A 5 8.14 -19.15 -11.00
CA ALA A 5 8.22 -17.77 -11.46
C ALA A 5 9.07 -16.89 -10.53
N ASP A 6 8.95 -17.09 -9.20
CA ASP A 6 9.74 -16.38 -8.20
C ASP A 6 11.22 -16.74 -8.33
N LEU A 7 11.54 -18.04 -8.46
CA LEU A 7 12.91 -18.52 -8.72
C LEU A 7 13.49 -17.97 -10.02
N GLY A 8 12.64 -17.82 -11.06
CA GLY A 8 13.04 -17.15 -12.29
C GLY A 8 13.45 -15.70 -12.05
N LEU A 9 12.66 -14.96 -11.27
CA LEU A 9 12.95 -13.56 -10.95
C LEU A 9 14.19 -13.40 -10.07
N VAL A 10 14.35 -14.24 -9.04
CA VAL A 10 15.53 -14.26 -8.17
C VAL A 10 16.82 -14.47 -8.96
N ARG A 11 16.81 -15.40 -9.93
CA ARG A 11 17.96 -15.64 -10.80
C ARG A 11 18.26 -14.47 -11.75
N ARG A 12 17.24 -13.72 -12.19
CA ARG A 12 17.40 -12.58 -13.11
C ARG A 12 17.83 -11.29 -12.43
N ASP A 13 17.51 -11.10 -11.15
CA ASP A 13 17.88 -9.91 -10.40
C ASP A 13 18.79 -10.20 -9.19
N PRO A 14 20.06 -10.60 -9.45
CA PRO A 14 21.03 -10.83 -8.39
C PRO A 14 21.43 -9.54 -7.66
N ALA A 15 21.07 -8.37 -8.18
CA ALA A 15 21.37 -7.09 -7.55
C ALA A 15 20.54 -6.86 -6.28
N VAL A 16 19.48 -7.64 -6.02
CA VAL A 16 18.71 -7.63 -4.76
C VAL A 16 18.90 -8.98 -4.03
N PRO A 17 19.98 -9.14 -3.21
CA PRO A 17 20.36 -10.44 -2.65
C PRO A 17 19.27 -11.07 -1.76
N GLY A 18 18.48 -10.25 -1.08
CA GLY A 18 17.38 -10.70 -0.22
C GLY A 18 16.11 -11.14 -0.94
N LEU A 19 16.07 -11.10 -2.27
CA LEU A 19 14.84 -11.31 -3.05
C LEU A 19 14.22 -12.70 -2.82
N GLY A 20 15.05 -13.75 -2.68
CA GLY A 20 14.58 -15.11 -2.41
C GLY A 20 13.83 -15.23 -1.08
N PHE A 21 14.36 -14.63 -0.01
CA PHE A 21 13.71 -14.58 1.30
C PHE A 21 12.39 -13.81 1.26
N VAL A 22 12.28 -12.77 0.42
CA VAL A 22 11.03 -12.01 0.33
C VAL A 22 9.87 -12.84 -0.24
N PHE A 23 10.13 -13.85 -1.06
CA PHE A 23 9.10 -14.71 -1.63
C PHE A 23 8.90 -16.02 -0.84
N ASP A 24 9.91 -16.47 -0.09
CA ASP A 24 9.79 -17.66 0.75
C ASP A 24 9.55 -17.29 2.22
N VAL A 25 8.27 -17.34 2.64
CA VAL A 25 7.85 -17.01 4.00
C VAL A 25 8.61 -17.84 5.04
N ASP A 26 8.78 -19.14 4.80
CA ASP A 26 9.39 -20.04 5.78
C ASP A 26 10.88 -19.75 5.93
N ALA A 27 11.60 -19.61 4.82
CA ALA A 27 13.03 -19.27 4.83
C ALA A 27 13.29 -17.88 5.42
N LEU A 28 12.38 -16.92 5.20
CA LEU A 28 12.45 -15.61 5.84
C LEU A 28 12.29 -15.72 7.36
N LEU A 29 11.31 -16.47 7.84
CA LEU A 29 11.07 -16.60 9.27
C LEU A 29 12.24 -17.31 9.95
N GLU A 30 12.81 -18.33 9.32
CA GLU A 30 14.04 -18.99 9.79
C GLU A 30 15.23 -18.00 9.84
N LEU A 31 15.42 -17.20 8.80
CA LEU A 31 16.47 -16.17 8.76
C LEU A 31 16.30 -15.13 9.88
N MET A 32 15.06 -14.74 10.17
CA MET A 32 14.74 -13.66 11.12
C MET A 32 14.65 -14.16 12.57
N GLU A 33 14.40 -15.46 12.80
CA GLU A 33 14.20 -16.04 14.13
C GLU A 33 15.22 -15.54 15.15
N PRO A 34 16.54 -15.71 14.92
CA PRO A 34 17.54 -15.47 15.97
C PRO A 34 17.66 -13.99 16.34
N ARG A 35 17.04 -13.11 15.56
CA ARG A 35 17.06 -11.66 15.68
C ARG A 35 15.75 -11.11 16.24
N LEU A 36 14.70 -11.94 16.38
CA LEU A 36 13.45 -11.55 17.01
C LEU A 36 13.68 -11.33 18.53
N PRO A 37 13.11 -10.27 19.12
CA PRO A 37 13.15 -10.06 20.57
C PRO A 37 12.59 -11.27 21.32
N ALA A 38 13.24 -11.67 22.42
CA ALA A 38 12.84 -12.83 23.21
C ALA A 38 11.41 -12.73 23.79
N ASN A 39 10.95 -11.51 24.06
CA ASN A 39 9.60 -11.20 24.54
C ASN A 39 8.61 -10.87 23.42
N GLY A 40 9.03 -10.92 22.16
CA GLY A 40 8.19 -10.65 21.00
C GLY A 40 7.29 -11.84 20.65
N GLN A 41 6.15 -11.55 20.03
CA GLN A 41 5.31 -12.59 19.42
C GLN A 41 6.05 -13.19 18.23
N ARG A 42 6.44 -14.46 18.35
CA ARG A 42 7.13 -15.19 17.28
C ARG A 42 6.13 -15.59 16.19
N PRO A 43 6.36 -15.21 14.92
CA PRO A 43 5.56 -15.71 13.82
C PRO A 43 5.80 -17.20 13.60
N THR A 44 4.73 -17.96 13.37
CA THR A 44 4.80 -19.40 13.03
C THR A 44 4.54 -19.67 11.56
N GLY A 45 4.11 -18.65 10.81
CA GLY A 45 3.74 -18.74 9.42
C GLY A 45 3.22 -17.41 8.90
N GLY A 46 2.70 -17.41 7.67
CA GLY A 46 2.06 -16.23 7.10
C GLY A 46 1.90 -16.29 5.60
N ARG A 47 1.49 -15.15 5.03
CA ARG A 47 1.34 -14.99 3.58
C ARG A 47 1.66 -13.57 3.12
N ILE A 48 2.08 -13.47 1.87
CA ILE A 48 2.27 -12.20 1.18
C ILE A 48 0.90 -11.62 0.80
N THR A 49 0.65 -10.35 1.11
CA THR A 49 -0.60 -9.62 0.81
C THR A 49 -0.39 -8.46 -0.16
N TYR A 50 0.86 -8.07 -0.41
CA TYR A 50 1.21 -6.96 -1.27
C TYR A 50 2.63 -7.13 -1.81
N LEU A 51 2.89 -6.72 -3.04
CA LEU A 51 4.22 -6.67 -3.63
C LEU A 51 4.42 -5.35 -4.37
N ARG A 52 5.61 -4.76 -4.20
CA ARG A 52 6.12 -3.68 -5.03
C ARG A 52 7.59 -3.92 -5.29
N TYR A 53 7.90 -4.29 -6.52
CA TYR A 53 9.24 -4.56 -6.98
C TYR A 53 9.77 -3.39 -7.81
N LYS A 54 11.05 -3.05 -7.61
CA LYS A 54 11.82 -2.11 -8.40
C LYS A 54 13.09 -2.84 -8.87
N PRO A 55 13.18 -3.21 -10.16
CA PRO A 55 14.29 -3.97 -10.69
C PRO A 55 15.66 -3.39 -10.31
N GLY A 56 16.57 -4.26 -9.90
CA GLY A 56 17.94 -3.93 -9.53
C GLY A 56 18.08 -3.05 -8.29
N THR A 57 16.97 -2.73 -7.59
CA THR A 57 16.95 -1.70 -6.55
C THR A 57 16.37 -2.20 -5.24
N SER A 58 15.14 -2.72 -5.24
CA SER A 58 14.47 -3.15 -4.01
C SER A 58 13.16 -3.89 -4.29
N ILE A 59 12.75 -4.72 -3.35
CA ILE A 59 11.38 -5.23 -3.25
C ILE A 59 10.78 -4.87 -1.89
N VAL A 60 9.49 -4.53 -1.88
CA VAL A 60 8.68 -4.36 -0.67
C VAL A 60 7.53 -5.34 -0.75
N ALA A 61 7.39 -6.18 0.25
CA ALA A 61 6.31 -7.15 0.36
C ALA A 61 5.52 -6.92 1.64
N GLY A 62 4.20 -6.75 1.54
CA GLY A 62 3.32 -6.76 2.70
C GLY A 62 3.04 -8.20 3.12
N TYR A 63 3.01 -8.45 4.43
CA TYR A 63 2.82 -9.76 5.03
C TYR A 63 1.65 -9.72 6.02
N LEU A 64 0.88 -10.80 6.05
CA LEU A 64 0.06 -11.16 7.20
C LEU A 64 0.70 -12.37 7.86
N LEU A 65 1.30 -12.14 9.02
CA LEU A 65 1.99 -13.16 9.81
C LEU A 65 1.03 -13.77 10.82
N GLU A 66 1.19 -15.07 11.07
CA GLU A 66 0.44 -15.82 12.06
C GLU A 66 1.26 -15.89 13.35
N THR A 67 0.65 -15.53 14.48
CA THR A 67 1.28 -15.59 15.81
C THR A 67 0.32 -16.19 16.82
N ALA A 68 0.82 -16.59 17.99
CA ALA A 68 -0.03 -17.11 19.08
C ALA A 68 -1.09 -16.10 19.56
N ALA A 69 -0.87 -14.79 19.42
CA ALA A 69 -1.83 -13.75 19.79
C ALA A 69 -2.79 -13.38 18.64
N GLY A 70 -2.66 -14.02 17.49
CA GLY A 70 -3.43 -13.74 16.29
C GLY A 70 -2.59 -13.11 15.16
N PRO A 71 -3.26 -12.70 14.06
CA PRO A 71 -2.59 -12.25 12.87
C PRO A 71 -1.96 -10.86 13.05
N LEU A 72 -0.72 -10.71 12.62
CA LEU A 72 0.06 -9.47 12.65
C LEU A 72 0.32 -8.97 11.24
N SER A 73 0.06 -7.69 10.97
CA SER A 73 0.46 -7.05 9.72
C SER A 73 1.91 -6.59 9.81
N ALA A 74 2.71 -6.98 8.82
CA ALA A 74 4.11 -6.61 8.71
C ALA A 74 4.47 -6.35 7.25
N TYR A 75 5.71 -5.94 7.00
CA TYR A 75 6.28 -5.93 5.67
C TYR A 75 7.73 -6.35 5.70
N VAL A 76 8.16 -6.86 4.57
CA VAL A 76 9.55 -7.22 4.30
C VAL A 76 10.06 -6.29 3.23
N LYS A 77 11.29 -5.85 3.39
CA LYS A 77 11.97 -5.06 2.40
C LYS A 77 13.36 -5.60 2.18
N ALA A 78 13.68 -5.88 0.92
CA ALA A 78 15.04 -6.17 0.50
C ALA A 78 15.55 -5.05 -0.41
N TRP A 79 16.85 -4.80 -0.35
CA TRP A 79 17.51 -3.74 -1.12
C TRP A 79 18.69 -4.28 -1.91
N SER A 80 19.06 -3.53 -2.94
CA SER A 80 20.38 -3.65 -3.55
C SER A 80 21.49 -3.07 -2.68
N PRO A 81 22.74 -3.55 -2.80
CA PRO A 81 23.89 -3.00 -2.08
C PRO A 81 24.13 -1.50 -2.30
N VAL A 82 23.72 -0.93 -3.45
CA VAL A 82 23.85 0.52 -3.69
C VAL A 82 22.96 1.38 -2.77
N ALA A 83 22.07 0.75 -1.99
CA ALA A 83 21.18 1.41 -1.03
C ALA A 83 21.61 1.22 0.43
N VAL A 84 22.90 0.91 0.68
CA VAL A 84 23.52 0.81 2.01
C VAL A 84 23.24 2.05 2.87
N GLY A 85 23.01 1.83 4.17
CA GLY A 85 22.60 2.86 5.14
C GLY A 85 21.07 3.02 5.31
N LYS A 86 20.26 2.26 4.56
CA LYS A 86 18.80 2.19 4.81
C LYS A 86 18.43 1.25 5.95
N LEU A 87 19.19 0.19 6.19
CA LEU A 87 18.94 -0.79 7.26
C LEU A 87 19.00 -0.16 8.64
N ASP A 88 20.06 0.60 8.95
CA ASP A 88 20.20 1.28 10.25
C ASP A 88 19.03 2.20 10.55
N LYS A 89 18.52 2.90 9.54
CA LYS A 89 17.37 3.81 9.68
C LYS A 89 16.10 3.01 10.01
N VAL A 90 15.93 1.84 9.40
CA VAL A 90 14.80 0.95 9.66
C VAL A 90 14.91 0.35 11.06
N ALA A 91 16.05 -0.23 11.40
CA ALA A 91 16.33 -0.80 12.73
C ALA A 91 16.12 0.23 13.84
N ARG A 92 16.65 1.45 13.68
CA ARG A 92 16.50 2.53 14.67
C ARG A 92 15.05 2.95 14.87
N TYR A 93 14.27 3.05 13.79
CA TYR A 93 12.87 3.48 13.88
C TYR A 93 11.95 2.43 14.52
N GLY A 94 12.28 1.15 14.34
CA GLY A 94 11.57 0.03 14.97
C GLY A 94 11.86 -0.15 16.46
N ARG A 95 12.88 0.52 17.02
CA ARG A 95 13.18 0.41 18.45
C ARG A 95 12.02 0.92 19.30
N GLY A 96 11.65 0.13 20.31
CA GLY A 96 10.62 0.50 21.29
C GLY A 96 9.18 0.45 20.76
N ASP A 97 8.92 -0.34 19.73
CA ASP A 97 7.55 -0.64 19.30
C ASP A 97 6.83 -1.47 20.37
N PRO A 98 5.72 -0.97 20.98
CA PRO A 98 5.06 -1.69 22.07
C PRO A 98 4.12 -2.80 21.59
N PHE A 99 3.89 -2.92 20.26
CA PHE A 99 2.87 -3.83 19.70
C PHE A 99 3.45 -5.04 18.98
N GLY A 100 4.77 -5.17 18.93
CA GLY A 100 5.43 -6.25 18.21
C GLY A 100 6.94 -6.18 18.36
N TRP A 101 7.65 -6.77 17.41
CA TRP A 101 9.11 -6.82 17.39
C TRP A 101 9.75 -5.60 16.69
N GLY A 102 8.94 -4.62 16.28
CA GLY A 102 9.42 -3.38 15.70
C GLY A 102 10.00 -3.55 14.30
N ALA A 103 11.34 -3.54 14.20
CA ALA A 103 12.05 -3.81 12.96
C ALA A 103 13.26 -4.72 13.24
N VAL A 104 13.33 -5.82 12.50
CA VAL A 104 14.43 -6.79 12.53
C VAL A 104 15.14 -6.76 11.19
N VAL A 105 16.48 -6.75 11.22
CA VAL A 105 17.31 -6.61 10.02
C VAL A 105 18.30 -7.75 9.91
N ASP A 106 18.49 -8.22 8.68
CA ASP A 106 19.59 -9.10 8.29
C ASP A 106 20.48 -8.34 7.29
N GLU A 107 21.66 -7.95 7.77
CA GLU A 107 22.62 -7.18 6.98
C GLU A 107 23.25 -7.99 5.84
N PRO A 108 23.66 -9.26 6.02
CA PRO A 108 24.25 -10.05 4.93
C PRO A 108 23.37 -10.15 3.68
N HIS A 109 22.06 -10.32 3.85
CA HIS A 109 21.12 -10.43 2.73
C HIS A 109 20.41 -9.11 2.40
N LEU A 110 20.71 -8.04 3.14
CA LEU A 110 20.08 -6.73 3.01
C LEU A 110 18.55 -6.82 3.10
N VAL A 111 18.04 -7.52 4.10
CA VAL A 111 16.59 -7.72 4.34
C VAL A 111 16.20 -7.06 5.66
N ALA A 112 15.01 -6.45 5.69
CA ALA A 112 14.37 -6.04 6.93
C ALA A 112 12.94 -6.58 6.97
N LEU A 113 12.60 -7.21 8.08
CA LEU A 113 11.23 -7.51 8.48
C LEU A 113 10.80 -6.36 9.41
N VAL A 114 9.65 -5.72 9.15
CA VAL A 114 9.15 -4.52 9.86
C VAL A 114 7.66 -4.62 10.19
N ALA A 115 7.27 -4.44 11.45
CA ALA A 115 5.87 -4.41 11.88
C ALA A 115 5.15 -3.17 11.31
N ASP A 116 3.83 -3.24 11.08
CA ASP A 116 3.08 -2.11 10.50
C ASP A 116 3.12 -0.84 11.38
N THR A 117 3.19 -1.01 12.71
CA THR A 117 3.40 0.04 13.72
C THR A 117 4.79 0.68 13.67
N SER A 118 5.73 0.04 12.98
CA SER A 118 7.11 0.49 12.78
C SER A 118 7.39 0.92 11.33
N ASP A 119 6.35 1.08 10.51
CA ASP A 119 6.48 1.66 9.17
C ASP A 119 6.82 3.16 9.27
N ARG A 120 8.08 3.53 9.04
CA ARG A 120 8.53 4.93 9.14
C ARG A 120 7.85 5.86 8.15
N ALA A 121 7.34 5.33 7.04
CA ALA A 121 6.63 6.14 6.05
C ALA A 121 5.17 6.35 6.46
N LEU A 122 4.65 5.58 7.41
CA LEU A 122 3.30 5.69 7.98
C LEU A 122 3.34 5.83 9.51
N PRO A 123 4.03 6.85 10.05
CA PRO A 123 4.33 6.95 11.48
C PRO A 123 3.08 6.98 12.37
N ALA A 124 1.94 7.45 11.85
CA ALA A 124 0.70 7.56 12.60
C ALA A 124 -0.05 6.22 12.80
N VAL A 125 0.37 5.11 12.17
CA VAL A 125 -0.25 3.79 12.43
C VAL A 125 -0.10 3.42 13.91
N ARG A 126 1.09 3.62 14.46
CA ARG A 126 1.38 3.41 15.89
C ARG A 126 0.52 4.30 16.78
N ASP A 127 0.44 5.59 16.44
CA ASP A 127 -0.31 6.56 17.21
C ASP A 127 -1.82 6.25 17.19
N VAL A 128 -2.37 5.85 16.05
CA VAL A 128 -3.80 5.48 15.90
C VAL A 128 -4.13 4.25 16.75
N ARG A 129 -3.24 3.25 16.81
CA ARG A 129 -3.46 2.04 17.63
C ARG A 129 -3.31 2.30 19.13
N ARG A 130 -2.36 3.16 19.52
CA ARG A 130 -2.07 3.45 20.93
C ARG A 130 -2.99 4.50 21.55
N HIS A 131 -3.35 5.49 20.74
CA HIS A 131 -4.08 6.68 21.16
C HIS A 131 -5.24 6.99 20.21
N PRO A 132 -6.18 6.04 20.00
CA PRO A 132 -7.29 6.20 19.07
C PRO A 132 -8.14 7.44 19.37
N GLU A 133 -8.24 7.87 20.64
CA GLU A 133 -8.94 9.06 21.09
C GLU A 133 -8.44 10.36 20.43
N ARG A 134 -7.19 10.38 19.95
CA ARG A 134 -6.62 11.54 19.26
C ARG A 134 -7.05 11.64 17.80
N PHE A 135 -7.59 10.57 17.23
CA PHE A 135 -7.89 10.43 15.80
C PHE A 135 -9.36 10.13 15.53
N LEU A 136 -10.08 9.57 16.49
CA LEU A 136 -11.47 9.16 16.34
C LEU A 136 -12.43 10.08 17.10
N PRO A 137 -13.71 10.14 16.70
CA PRO A 137 -14.76 10.75 17.52
C PRO A 137 -14.89 10.09 18.90
N PRO A 138 -15.45 10.82 19.89
CA PRO A 138 -15.85 10.25 21.17
C PRO A 138 -16.75 9.01 21.01
N GLY A 139 -16.60 8.03 21.90
CA GLY A 139 -17.35 6.75 21.88
C GLY A 139 -16.84 5.70 20.89
N LEU A 140 -15.97 6.07 19.95
CA LEU A 140 -15.28 5.10 19.07
C LEU A 140 -13.84 4.79 19.50
N ALA A 141 -13.27 5.63 20.38
CA ALA A 141 -11.92 5.44 20.90
C ALA A 141 -11.77 4.20 21.79
N ASP A 142 -12.86 3.75 22.41
CA ASP A 142 -12.89 2.56 23.27
C ASP A 142 -12.84 1.25 22.48
N HIS A 143 -13.02 1.33 21.15
CA HIS A 143 -12.94 0.18 20.27
C HIS A 143 -11.57 0.09 19.60
N PRO A 144 -10.95 -1.10 19.56
CA PRO A 144 -9.67 -1.28 18.88
C PRO A 144 -9.82 -1.01 17.39
N VAL A 145 -8.85 -0.28 16.81
CA VAL A 145 -8.83 -0.04 15.36
C VAL A 145 -8.23 -1.26 14.67
N ARG A 146 -9.07 -2.04 14.00
CA ARG A 146 -8.66 -3.26 13.30
C ARG A 146 -8.15 -2.92 11.89
N THR A 147 -7.03 -3.50 11.50
CA THR A 147 -6.52 -3.36 10.12
C THR A 147 -7.45 -4.05 9.13
N LEU A 148 -7.83 -3.34 8.08
CA LEU A 148 -8.52 -3.88 6.90
C LEU A 148 -7.56 -4.12 5.75
N ARG A 149 -6.64 -3.18 5.51
CA ARG A 149 -5.66 -3.29 4.43
C ARG A 149 -4.40 -2.55 4.78
N TYR A 150 -3.27 -3.19 4.54
CA TYR A 150 -1.97 -2.58 4.70
C TYR A 150 -1.19 -2.62 3.38
N ASN A 151 -0.84 -1.46 2.85
CA ASN A 151 0.04 -1.29 1.70
C ASN A 151 1.31 -0.56 2.20
N PRO A 152 2.39 -1.30 2.50
CA PRO A 152 3.58 -0.76 3.13
C PRO A 152 4.14 0.47 2.43
N GLU A 153 4.60 1.44 3.23
CA GLU A 153 5.13 2.74 2.82
C GLU A 153 4.17 3.63 2.00
N ARG A 154 2.90 3.24 1.83
CA ARG A 154 1.93 3.96 0.98
C ARG A 154 0.64 4.30 1.68
N ARG A 155 0.03 3.33 2.34
CA ARG A 155 -1.20 3.55 3.10
C ARG A 155 -1.49 2.38 4.04
N TRP A 156 -2.06 2.71 5.18
CA TRP A 156 -2.71 1.77 6.07
C TRP A 156 -4.19 2.13 6.17
N VAL A 157 -5.06 1.13 6.18
CA VAL A 157 -6.50 1.28 6.28
C VAL A 157 -6.98 0.42 7.43
N GLY A 158 -7.58 1.05 8.42
CA GLY A 158 -8.22 0.42 9.56
C GLY A 158 -9.70 0.77 9.67
N VAL A 159 -10.39 0.06 10.54
CA VAL A 159 -11.78 0.27 10.88
C VAL A 159 -11.95 0.35 12.40
N ALA A 160 -12.75 1.31 12.85
CA ALA A 160 -13.16 1.47 14.24
C ALA A 160 -14.67 1.28 14.37
N GLY A 161 -15.08 0.74 15.52
CA GLY A 161 -16.47 0.34 15.82
C GLY A 161 -16.53 -1.11 16.31
N ALA A 162 -17.71 -1.54 16.73
CA ALA A 162 -17.92 -2.92 17.13
C ALA A 162 -17.71 -3.88 15.93
N GLN A 163 -17.29 -5.11 16.19
CA GLN A 163 -16.92 -6.08 15.14
C GLN A 163 -18.00 -6.26 14.06
N HIS A 164 -19.27 -6.24 14.45
CA HIS A 164 -20.43 -6.40 13.56
C HIS A 164 -21.12 -5.08 13.19
N ARG A 165 -20.59 -3.94 13.67
CA ARG A 165 -21.14 -2.59 13.43
C ARG A 165 -19.97 -1.60 13.24
N PRO A 166 -19.23 -1.71 12.12
CA PRO A 166 -18.19 -0.76 11.80
C PRO A 166 -18.78 0.65 11.63
N ALA A 167 -18.11 1.66 12.17
CA ALA A 167 -18.61 3.03 12.17
C ALA A 167 -17.72 3.99 11.38
N VAL A 168 -16.39 3.82 11.50
CA VAL A 168 -15.42 4.75 10.92
C VAL A 168 -14.31 3.98 10.23
N LEU A 169 -13.98 4.41 9.01
CA LEU A 169 -12.82 4.00 8.26
C LEU A 169 -11.67 4.98 8.51
N VAL A 170 -10.52 4.47 8.95
CA VAL A 170 -9.31 5.27 9.19
C VAL A 170 -8.28 4.96 8.12
N LYS A 171 -7.80 6.00 7.42
CA LYS A 171 -6.71 5.90 6.45
C LYS A 171 -5.51 6.67 6.97
N VAL A 172 -4.36 6.01 7.04
CA VAL A 172 -3.07 6.62 7.31
C VAL A 172 -2.27 6.62 6.02
N HIS A 173 -1.78 7.80 5.64
CA HIS A 173 -0.94 8.07 4.48
C HIS A 173 0.41 8.62 4.93
N PRO A 174 1.43 8.66 4.06
CA PRO A 174 2.65 9.40 4.35
C PRO A 174 2.33 10.87 4.65
N PRO A 175 3.01 11.49 5.63
CA PRO A 175 2.88 12.91 5.89
C PRO A 175 3.03 13.73 4.60
N GLY A 176 2.16 14.73 4.42
CA GLY A 176 2.10 15.54 3.20
C GLY A 176 1.23 14.96 2.06
N SER A 177 0.87 13.68 2.10
CA SER A 177 0.08 13.04 1.03
C SER A 177 -1.44 13.20 1.19
N VAL A 178 -1.92 13.78 2.29
CA VAL A 178 -3.36 13.86 2.61
C VAL A 178 -4.07 15.02 1.89
N ALA A 179 -3.38 16.12 1.63
CA ALA A 179 -4.03 17.31 1.07
C ALA A 179 -4.72 17.05 -0.29
N PRO A 180 -4.10 16.34 -1.26
CA PRO A 180 -4.78 15.96 -2.50
C PRO A 180 -6.02 15.08 -2.27
N VAL A 181 -5.95 14.13 -1.32
CA VAL A 181 -7.07 13.24 -0.98
C VAL A 181 -8.27 14.03 -0.45
N LEU A 182 -8.03 15.00 0.44
CA LEU A 182 -9.10 15.84 1.00
C LEU A 182 -9.70 16.78 -0.04
N ARG A 183 -8.89 17.36 -0.93
CA ARG A 183 -9.40 18.17 -2.04
C ARG A 183 -10.27 17.34 -2.97
N ALA A 184 -9.80 16.14 -3.36
CA ALA A 184 -10.55 15.20 -4.17
C ALA A 184 -11.91 14.88 -3.54
N SER A 185 -11.90 14.47 -2.27
CA SER A 185 -13.14 14.16 -1.55
C SER A 185 -14.12 15.34 -1.50
N ARG A 186 -13.62 16.57 -1.32
CA ARG A 186 -14.48 17.77 -1.23
C ARG A 186 -15.11 18.16 -2.56
N ALA A 187 -14.38 18.14 -3.68
CA ALA A 187 -15.03 18.48 -4.95
C ALA A 187 -16.02 17.40 -5.40
N LEU A 188 -15.70 16.12 -5.17
CA LEU A 188 -16.66 15.05 -5.46
C LEU A 188 -17.94 15.24 -4.63
N ALA A 189 -17.81 15.52 -3.33
CA ALA A 189 -18.95 15.84 -2.47
C ALA A 189 -19.71 17.10 -2.95
N GLY A 190 -19.00 18.18 -3.28
CA GLY A 190 -19.58 19.44 -3.78
C GLY A 190 -20.29 19.28 -5.12
N ALA A 191 -19.89 18.31 -5.94
CA ALA A 191 -20.57 17.91 -7.17
C ALA A 191 -21.75 16.96 -6.93
N GLY A 192 -22.15 16.72 -5.68
CA GLY A 192 -23.27 15.83 -5.33
C GLY A 192 -22.98 14.35 -5.54
N LEU A 193 -21.71 13.94 -5.65
CA LEU A 193 -21.35 12.52 -5.73
C LEU A 193 -21.40 11.87 -4.35
N PRO A 194 -21.86 10.60 -4.27
CA PRO A 194 -21.98 9.87 -3.01
C PRO A 194 -20.61 9.42 -2.50
N VAL A 195 -19.86 10.34 -1.90
CA VAL A 195 -18.59 10.06 -1.23
C VAL A 195 -18.77 9.96 0.28
N PRO A 196 -18.00 9.10 0.98
CA PRO A 196 -18.07 9.01 2.43
C PRO A 196 -17.75 10.36 3.08
N GLY A 197 -18.58 10.78 4.03
CA GLY A 197 -18.33 11.99 4.82
C GLY A 197 -17.03 11.89 5.61
N ILE A 198 -16.20 12.93 5.58
CA ILE A 198 -14.98 12.99 6.40
C ILE A 198 -15.38 13.35 7.83
N VAL A 199 -15.03 12.47 8.76
CA VAL A 199 -15.40 12.57 10.18
C VAL A 199 -14.29 13.27 10.97
N SER A 200 -13.03 12.97 10.66
CA SER A 200 -11.89 13.64 11.30
C SER A 200 -10.66 13.66 10.39
N THR A 201 -9.74 14.59 10.65
CA THR A 201 -8.46 14.64 9.95
C THR A 201 -7.32 15.04 10.88
N ARG A 202 -6.13 14.53 10.59
CA ARG A 202 -4.85 14.99 11.13
C ARG A 202 -3.86 15.09 9.98
N VAL A 203 -3.96 16.18 9.20
CA VAL A 203 -3.20 16.36 7.94
C VAL A 203 -1.69 16.23 8.14
N ARG A 204 -1.12 16.87 9.19
CA ARG A 204 0.31 16.78 9.51
C ARG A 204 0.77 15.36 9.85
N ARG A 205 -0.13 14.51 10.34
CA ARG A 205 0.13 13.10 10.69
C ARG A 205 -0.27 12.13 9.58
N GLY A 206 -0.83 12.63 8.48
CA GLY A 206 -1.27 11.79 7.37
C GLY A 206 -2.56 11.01 7.63
N VAL A 207 -3.39 11.39 8.60
CA VAL A 207 -4.60 10.63 8.97
C VAL A 207 -5.87 11.27 8.44
N VAL A 208 -6.74 10.46 7.83
CA VAL A 208 -8.10 10.81 7.41
C VAL A 208 -9.05 9.74 7.91
N ALA A 209 -10.07 10.14 8.68
CA ALA A 209 -11.16 9.26 9.08
C ALA A 209 -12.44 9.64 8.34
N SER A 210 -13.16 8.67 7.81
CA SER A 210 -14.43 8.87 7.11
C SER A 210 -15.50 7.95 7.67
N ALA A 211 -16.76 8.29 7.45
CA ALA A 211 -17.89 7.42 7.73
C ALA A 211 -17.68 6.06 7.04
N TRP A 212 -18.07 4.99 7.73
CA TRP A 212 -18.22 3.69 7.11
C TRP A 212 -19.34 3.73 6.08
N VAL A 213 -19.16 3.04 4.96
CA VAL A 213 -20.19 2.87 3.93
C VAL A 213 -20.57 1.40 3.91
N GLU A 214 -21.81 1.13 4.29
CA GLU A 214 -22.36 -0.21 4.19
C GLU A 214 -22.53 -0.63 2.73
N GLY A 215 -22.27 -1.90 2.46
CA GLY A 215 -22.46 -2.48 1.14
C GLY A 215 -21.39 -3.51 0.78
N ALA A 216 -21.53 -4.04 -0.43
CA ALA A 216 -20.63 -5.02 -1.01
C ALA A 216 -19.81 -4.40 -2.14
N THR A 217 -18.60 -4.90 -2.34
CA THR A 217 -17.77 -4.50 -3.47
C THR A 217 -18.29 -5.15 -4.75
N LEU A 218 -18.14 -4.49 -5.90
CA LEU A 218 -18.55 -5.08 -7.20
C LEU A 218 -17.83 -6.40 -7.53
N HIS A 219 -16.69 -6.68 -6.91
CA HIS A 219 -15.94 -7.93 -7.12
C HIS A 219 -16.39 -9.09 -6.22
N SER A 220 -17.31 -8.84 -5.27
CA SER A 220 -17.72 -9.86 -4.29
C SER A 220 -18.73 -10.88 -4.84
N GLY A 221 -19.22 -10.70 -6.07
CA GLY A 221 -20.20 -11.60 -6.69
C GLY A 221 -20.49 -11.21 -8.15
N PRO A 222 -21.44 -11.91 -8.79
CA PRO A 222 -21.88 -11.57 -10.15
C PRO A 222 -22.45 -10.16 -10.19
N VAL A 223 -22.02 -9.37 -11.17
CA VAL A 223 -22.49 -7.99 -11.35
C VAL A 223 -23.65 -8.00 -12.34
N SER A 224 -24.80 -7.47 -11.94
CA SER A 224 -25.95 -7.35 -12.82
C SER A 224 -25.73 -6.25 -13.88
N PRO A 225 -26.38 -6.33 -15.05
CA PRO A 225 -26.37 -5.25 -16.03
C PRO A 225 -26.79 -3.88 -15.45
N GLN A 226 -27.74 -3.88 -14.51
CA GLN A 226 -28.18 -2.66 -13.82
C GLN A 226 -27.07 -2.06 -12.94
N GLN A 227 -26.31 -2.88 -12.23
CA GLN A 227 -25.17 -2.42 -11.42
C GLN A 227 -24.06 -1.84 -12.30
N LEU A 228 -23.78 -2.47 -13.46
CA LEU A 228 -22.82 -1.93 -14.43
C LEU A 228 -23.28 -0.59 -14.99
N ALA A 229 -24.56 -0.46 -15.38
CA ALA A 229 -25.12 0.79 -15.88
C ALA A 229 -25.06 1.91 -14.81
N ALA A 230 -25.43 1.60 -13.57
CA ALA A 230 -25.33 2.54 -12.45
C ALA A 230 -23.87 2.96 -12.18
N THR A 231 -22.93 2.02 -12.24
CA THR A 231 -21.49 2.30 -12.10
C THR A 231 -20.99 3.19 -13.22
N GLY A 232 -21.35 2.90 -14.48
CA GLY A 232 -20.99 3.71 -15.64
C GLY A 232 -21.52 5.14 -15.55
N SER A 233 -22.79 5.30 -15.14
CA SER A 233 -23.39 6.61 -14.89
C SER A 233 -22.65 7.38 -13.80
N LEU A 234 -22.31 6.73 -12.68
CA LEU A 234 -21.56 7.35 -11.60
C LEU A 234 -20.15 7.77 -12.03
N LEU A 235 -19.44 6.93 -12.79
CA LEU A 235 -18.12 7.23 -13.33
C LEU A 235 -18.17 8.40 -14.33
N ALA A 236 -19.19 8.45 -15.20
CA ALA A 236 -19.38 9.57 -16.12
C ALA A 236 -19.55 10.89 -15.37
N ARG A 237 -20.38 10.92 -14.33
CA ARG A 237 -20.52 12.12 -13.47
C ARG A 237 -19.22 12.47 -12.75
N MET A 238 -18.46 11.47 -12.29
CA MET A 238 -17.15 11.68 -11.66
C MET A 238 -16.15 12.32 -12.62
N HIS A 239 -16.10 11.85 -13.88
CA HIS A 239 -15.23 12.42 -14.91
C HIS A 239 -15.65 13.83 -15.36
N ALA A 240 -16.92 14.19 -15.18
CA ALA A 240 -17.41 15.54 -15.46
C ALA A 240 -17.04 16.56 -14.36
N VAL A 241 -16.53 16.11 -13.20
CA VAL A 241 -16.05 17.04 -12.16
C VAL A 241 -14.74 17.69 -12.64
N PRO A 242 -14.65 19.03 -12.68
CA PRO A 242 -13.45 19.71 -13.16
C PRO A 242 -12.18 19.26 -12.41
N PRO A 243 -11.04 19.14 -13.13
CA PRO A 243 -9.79 18.79 -12.49
C PRO A 243 -9.38 19.87 -11.47
N PHE A 244 -8.77 19.42 -10.39
CA PHE A 244 -8.27 20.31 -9.34
C PHE A 244 -7.08 21.11 -9.86
N ARG A 245 -7.08 22.43 -9.62
CA ARG A 245 -5.90 23.27 -9.82
C ARG A 245 -4.73 22.67 -9.01
N ASP A 246 -3.53 22.71 -9.58
CA ASP A 246 -2.25 22.27 -8.98
C ASP A 246 -1.92 20.76 -8.98
N VAL A 247 -2.59 19.95 -9.79
CA VAL A 247 -2.12 18.59 -10.08
C VAL A 247 -1.50 18.61 -11.47
N ALA A 248 -0.17 18.60 -11.55
CA ALA A 248 0.51 18.32 -12.81
C ALA A 248 -0.01 16.98 -13.33
N GLY A 249 -0.51 16.98 -14.57
CA GLY A 249 -0.90 15.75 -15.24
C GLY A 249 0.30 14.79 -15.29
N PRO A 250 0.06 13.47 -15.24
CA PRO A 250 1.15 12.51 -15.40
C PRO A 250 1.83 12.71 -16.77
N ASP A 251 3.15 12.55 -16.80
CA ASP A 251 3.86 12.37 -18.06
C ASP A 251 3.57 10.96 -18.56
N LEU A 252 2.47 10.81 -19.31
CA LEU A 252 1.98 9.53 -19.78
C LEU A 252 3.01 8.79 -20.64
N LEU A 253 3.87 9.50 -21.37
CA LEU A 253 4.91 8.87 -22.19
C LEU A 253 6.03 8.30 -21.31
N ALA A 254 6.47 9.04 -20.30
CA ALA A 254 7.43 8.53 -19.32
C ALA A 254 6.86 7.36 -18.50
N GLU A 255 5.57 7.39 -18.17
CA GLU A 255 4.89 6.29 -17.49
C GLU A 255 4.80 5.03 -18.38
N LEU A 256 4.49 5.18 -19.67
CA LEU A 256 4.50 4.07 -20.62
C LEU A 256 5.89 3.42 -20.73
N ALA A 257 6.94 4.23 -20.85
CA ALA A 257 8.32 3.71 -20.89
C ALA A 257 8.66 2.94 -19.61
N THR A 258 8.27 3.47 -18.45
CA THR A 258 8.46 2.81 -17.14
C THR A 258 7.69 1.50 -17.07
N ALA A 259 6.46 1.44 -17.59
CA ALA A 259 5.64 0.24 -17.61
C ALA A 259 6.25 -0.86 -18.50
N VAL A 260 6.77 -0.51 -19.68
CA VAL A 260 7.48 -1.46 -20.57
C VAL A 260 8.70 -2.04 -19.88
N ALA A 261 9.54 -1.19 -19.26
CA ALA A 261 10.71 -1.64 -18.53
C ALA A 261 10.33 -2.59 -17.36
N ALA A 262 9.24 -2.29 -16.64
CA ALA A 262 8.73 -3.16 -15.59
C ALA A 262 8.30 -4.53 -16.13
N VAL A 263 7.54 -4.57 -17.23
CA VAL A 263 7.12 -5.84 -17.86
C VAL A 263 8.35 -6.62 -18.32
N ALA A 264 9.28 -6.00 -19.04
CA ALA A 264 10.48 -6.66 -19.53
C ALA A 264 11.35 -7.26 -18.41
N SER A 265 11.37 -6.62 -17.23
CA SER A 265 12.11 -7.14 -16.07
C SER A 265 11.47 -8.39 -15.44
N VAL A 266 10.14 -8.48 -15.43
CA VAL A 266 9.41 -9.57 -14.77
C VAL A 266 9.10 -10.70 -15.75
N LEU A 267 8.73 -10.38 -16.99
CA LEU A 267 8.33 -11.29 -18.07
C LEU A 267 9.08 -10.91 -19.37
N PRO A 268 10.37 -11.28 -19.50
CA PRO A 268 11.19 -10.93 -20.66
C PRO A 268 10.58 -11.33 -22.01
N GLU A 269 9.91 -12.48 -22.05
CA GLU A 269 9.21 -13.00 -23.23
C GLU A 269 8.06 -12.09 -23.71
N SER A 270 7.54 -11.23 -22.84
CA SER A 270 6.48 -10.26 -23.15
C SER A 270 7.01 -8.86 -23.49
N ALA A 271 8.33 -8.64 -23.45
CA ALA A 271 8.93 -7.31 -23.60
C ALA A 271 8.57 -6.64 -24.94
N GLU A 272 8.65 -7.38 -26.05
CA GLU A 272 8.33 -6.86 -27.37
C GLU A 272 6.83 -6.51 -27.50
N SER A 273 5.97 -7.38 -26.99
CA SER A 273 4.52 -7.16 -26.95
C SER A 273 4.16 -5.93 -26.12
N ALA A 274 4.78 -5.76 -24.96
CA ALA A 274 4.60 -4.57 -24.11
C ALA A 274 5.05 -3.29 -24.81
N ALA A 275 6.22 -3.32 -25.47
CA ALA A 275 6.71 -2.18 -26.24
C ALA A 275 5.78 -1.82 -27.41
N SER A 276 5.23 -2.83 -28.10
CA SER A 276 4.24 -2.63 -29.17
C SER A 276 2.95 -1.99 -28.66
N VAL A 277 2.42 -2.44 -27.51
CA VAL A 277 1.27 -1.81 -26.86
C VAL A 277 1.57 -0.36 -26.48
N ALA A 278 2.73 -0.09 -25.89
CA ALA A 278 3.11 1.27 -25.50
C ALA A 278 3.21 2.23 -26.69
N ARG A 279 3.79 1.78 -27.82
CA ARG A 279 3.83 2.59 -29.07
C ARG A 279 2.44 2.93 -29.59
N ARG A 280 1.52 1.95 -29.60
CA ARG A 280 0.13 2.18 -30.03
C ARG A 280 -0.61 3.13 -29.10
N ALA A 281 -0.43 2.99 -27.78
CA ALA A 281 -1.00 3.89 -26.79
C ALA A 281 -0.47 5.33 -26.95
N ALA A 282 0.85 5.49 -27.13
CA ALA A 282 1.47 6.79 -27.37
C ALA A 282 0.94 7.47 -28.65
N ALA A 283 0.80 6.72 -29.75
CA ALA A 283 0.22 7.23 -30.99
C ALA A 283 -1.24 7.67 -30.81
N ALA A 284 -2.04 6.88 -30.09
CA ALA A 284 -3.44 7.22 -29.79
C ALA A 284 -3.53 8.48 -28.91
N LEU A 285 -2.70 8.60 -27.88
CA LEU A 285 -2.63 9.78 -27.02
C LEU A 285 -2.24 11.04 -27.80
N ALA A 286 -1.30 10.93 -28.73
CA ALA A 286 -0.89 12.04 -29.60
C ALA A 286 -1.99 12.47 -30.59
N ALA A 287 -2.88 11.54 -30.97
CA ALA A 287 -4.02 11.81 -31.86
C ALA A 287 -5.24 12.38 -31.14
N LEU A 288 -5.29 12.31 -29.79
CA LEU A 288 -6.36 12.97 -29.05
C LEU A 288 -6.21 14.49 -29.23
N PRO A 289 -7.29 15.20 -29.57
CA PRO A 289 -7.25 16.64 -29.56
C PRO A 289 -6.81 17.05 -28.16
N LEU A 290 -5.75 17.86 -28.06
CA LEU A 290 -5.41 18.57 -26.85
C LEU A 290 -6.59 19.49 -26.54
N GLN A 291 -7.65 18.94 -25.96
CA GLN A 291 -8.54 19.72 -25.13
C GLN A 291 -7.63 20.18 -23.99
N ARG A 292 -7.00 21.33 -24.22
CA ARG A 292 -6.55 22.20 -23.15
C ARG A 292 -7.73 22.21 -22.19
N CYS A 293 -7.58 21.58 -21.03
CA CYS A 293 -8.38 21.96 -19.89
C CYS A 293 -8.09 23.45 -19.74
N VAL A 294 -8.95 24.27 -20.34
CA VAL A 294 -8.87 25.73 -20.23
C VAL A 294 -9.11 26.00 -18.75
N VAL A 295 -8.06 26.53 -18.12
CA VAL A 295 -7.89 26.77 -16.68
C VAL A 295 -8.88 27.81 -16.15
#